data_AF-K1L2A9-F1
#
_entry.id   AF-K1L2A9-F1
#
_cell.length_a   1.000
_cell.length_b   1.000
_cell.length_c   1.000
_cell.angle_alpha   90.00
_cell.angle_beta   90.00
_cell.angle_gamma   90.00
#
_symmetry.space_group_name_H-M   'P 1'
#
loop_
_entity.id
_entity.type
_entity.pdbx_description
1 polymer ?
#
loop_
_entity_poly.entity_id
_entity_poly.type
_entity_poly.pdbx_seq_one_letter_code
_entity_poly.pdbx_strand_id
1 'polypeptide(L)'
;MMRATTILFGLILLFSCSDSKKEAIFITTDLTDYIVDTLYLEKDTLTRSLPQGFTFLEQNGKSFLFGVIGRRMYQYSYPSGKLEGTVDFEIEGPDGIGGFVSGSLITEDGIFFISDQKAIVHTDFHGKVLDRFPLPNVPEERLAVNFSVVNGNRMHYDKEKRQLILADVPFVLKEPNMAYQDWVWRYDLKNGIGEPISFSYPEIYSAYYDDPELGLYSHIFLDMENLHLVSFPVTDSLLVMDGKSSKWINSKSSVPLVFQKGRTEQRGEYMVFSPSMETSRYKWVIFEPMSQLLLRYVDIETKILESGRVQNKSSFILHKLDFETVGELFFDNRQIAPSGFATPDGFYFKLLSPSSDDVEEYVRIRVVLE
;
A
#
# COMPACT_ATOMS: atom_id res chain seq x y z
N MET A 1 50.28 -40.62 58.90
CA MET A 1 50.65 -39.64 57.85
C MET A 1 49.37 -39.28 57.12
N MET A 2 48.75 -38.15 57.48
CA MET A 2 48.95 -36.80 56.92
C MET A 2 47.96 -36.51 55.80
N ARG A 3 46.99 -35.63 56.12
CA ARG A 3 46.36 -34.57 55.29
C ARG A 3 45.64 -35.02 54.00
N ALA A 4 44.54 -34.44 53.53
CA ALA A 4 43.88 -33.16 53.74
C ALA A 4 42.38 -33.36 53.37
N THR A 5 41.43 -32.91 54.17
CA THR A 5 40.77 -31.59 54.05
C THR A 5 39.86 -31.47 52.83
N THR A 6 38.57 -31.71 53.10
CA THR A 6 37.39 -30.96 52.64
C THR A 6 37.62 -29.82 51.65
N ILE A 7 37.07 -29.93 50.44
CA ILE A 7 36.66 -28.77 49.64
C ILE A 7 35.21 -29.00 49.19
N LEU A 8 34.31 -28.42 50.00
CA LEU A 8 33.15 -27.65 49.60
C LEU A 8 32.62 -27.94 48.18
N PHE A 9 31.62 -28.82 48.09
CA PHE A 9 30.82 -29.05 46.89
C PHE A 9 30.07 -27.75 46.58
N GLY A 10 30.66 -26.95 45.70
CA GLY A 10 30.10 -25.69 45.22
C GLY A 10 28.81 -25.94 44.46
N LEU A 11 27.73 -25.47 45.05
CA LEU A 11 26.51 -25.04 44.37
C LEU A 11 26.88 -24.17 43.16
N ILE A 12 26.90 -24.77 41.96
CA ILE A 12 26.75 -24.03 40.70
C ILE A 12 25.37 -24.38 40.17
N LEU A 13 24.38 -23.70 40.77
CA LEU A 13 23.35 -22.95 40.07
C LEU A 13 23.03 -23.48 38.67
N LEU A 14 22.26 -24.56 38.61
CA LEU A 14 21.39 -24.89 37.48
C LEU A 14 20.26 -23.86 37.42
N PHE A 15 20.58 -22.60 37.12
CA PHE A 15 19.61 -21.66 36.55
C PHE A 15 19.53 -21.96 35.05
N SER A 16 18.90 -23.09 34.73
CA SER A 16 18.26 -23.25 33.44
C SER A 16 17.02 -22.36 33.47
N CYS A 17 17.21 -21.06 33.22
CA CYS A 17 16.16 -20.21 32.69
C CYS A 17 15.82 -20.79 31.32
N SER A 18 14.91 -21.77 31.29
CA SER A 18 14.11 -21.99 30.11
C SER A 18 13.25 -20.74 29.98
N ASP A 19 13.74 -19.76 29.23
CA ASP A 19 12.83 -18.87 28.53
C ASP A 19 12.03 -19.78 27.62
N SER A 20 10.90 -20.27 28.14
CA SER A 20 9.82 -20.73 27.30
C SER A 20 9.43 -19.50 26.50
N LYS A 21 10.06 -19.34 25.32
CA LYS A 21 9.49 -18.50 24.26
C LYS A 21 8.06 -18.99 24.14
N LYS A 22 7.12 -18.23 24.70
CA LYS A 22 5.71 -18.41 24.38
C LYS A 22 5.68 -18.35 22.86
N GLU A 23 5.39 -19.48 22.21
CA GLU A 23 5.18 -19.48 20.78
C GLU A 23 4.11 -18.42 20.52
N ALA A 24 4.44 -17.43 19.68
CA ALA A 24 3.50 -16.39 19.33
C ALA A 24 2.25 -17.07 18.75
N ILE A 25 1.10 -16.80 19.36
CA ILE A 25 -0.16 -17.42 18.96
C ILE A 25 -0.53 -16.78 17.61
N PHE A 26 -0.57 -17.60 16.56
CA PHE A 26 -1.07 -17.16 15.25
C PHE A 26 -2.59 -16.97 15.35
N ILE A 27 -3.06 -15.74 15.18
CA ILE A 27 -4.49 -15.39 15.29
C ILE A 27 -5.17 -15.55 13.91
N THR A 28 -6.37 -16.10 13.89
CA THR A 28 -7.20 -16.26 12.68
C THR A 28 -8.64 -15.90 13.03
N THR A 29 -9.08 -14.68 12.70
CA THR A 29 -10.43 -14.19 13.07
C THR A 29 -10.95 -13.16 12.07
N ASP A 30 -12.14 -12.60 12.29
CA ASP A 30 -12.74 -11.58 11.43
C ASP A 30 -12.20 -10.17 11.77
N LEU A 31 -11.98 -9.34 10.75
CA LEU A 31 -11.55 -7.95 10.90
C LEU A 31 -12.57 -7.12 11.70
N THR A 32 -13.86 -7.44 11.57
CA THR A 32 -14.95 -6.71 12.23
C THR A 32 -14.90 -6.80 13.75
N ASP A 33 -14.30 -7.86 14.29
CA ASP A 33 -14.10 -8.05 15.74
C ASP A 33 -13.16 -7.00 16.34
N TYR A 34 -12.37 -6.31 15.52
CA TYR A 34 -11.40 -5.29 15.94
C TYR A 34 -11.84 -3.85 15.65
N ILE A 35 -13.06 -3.64 15.14
CA ILE A 35 -13.58 -2.29 14.90
C ILE A 35 -13.86 -1.61 16.24
N VAL A 36 -13.23 -0.46 16.47
CA VAL A 36 -13.35 0.29 17.74
C VAL A 36 -14.01 1.66 17.59
N ASP A 37 -14.12 2.18 16.36
CA ASP A 37 -14.62 3.53 16.10
C ASP A 37 -15.06 3.69 14.64
N THR A 38 -15.91 4.68 14.37
CA THR A 38 -16.36 5.05 13.02
C THR A 38 -16.27 6.56 12.83
N LEU A 39 -15.53 6.97 11.81
CA LEU A 39 -15.45 8.34 11.32
C LEU A 39 -16.39 8.52 10.12
N TYR A 40 -17.14 9.61 10.12
CA TYR A 40 -18.06 9.98 9.04
C TYR A 40 -17.49 11.20 8.33
N LEU A 41 -17.33 11.12 7.01
CA LEU A 41 -16.90 12.27 6.20
C LEU A 41 -18.06 12.75 5.32
N GLU A 42 -18.37 14.03 5.41
CA GLU A 42 -19.46 14.65 4.64
C GLU A 42 -19.18 14.64 3.13
N LYS A 43 -20.22 14.43 2.32
CA LYS A 43 -20.19 14.66 0.87
C LYS A 43 -20.89 15.97 0.55
N ASP A 44 -20.35 16.71 -0.42
CA ASP A 44 -21.10 17.78 -1.05
C ASP A 44 -22.04 17.22 -2.14
N THR A 45 -22.92 18.07 -2.67
CA THR A 45 -23.90 17.68 -3.70
C THR A 45 -23.26 17.32 -5.05
N LEU A 46 -21.97 17.62 -5.24
CA LEU A 46 -21.21 17.32 -6.47
C LEU A 46 -20.40 16.03 -6.34
N THR A 47 -20.36 15.43 -5.14
CA THR A 47 -19.46 14.33 -4.82
C THR A 47 -20.23 13.03 -4.68
N ARG A 48 -20.12 12.18 -5.70
CA ARG A 48 -20.70 10.84 -5.67
C ARG A 48 -19.96 9.91 -4.69
N SER A 49 -18.65 9.99 -4.68
CA SER A 49 -17.79 9.15 -3.85
C SER A 49 -16.54 9.91 -3.44
N LEU A 50 -16.11 9.75 -2.19
CA LEU A 50 -14.89 10.36 -1.69
C LEU A 50 -13.64 9.61 -2.19
N PRO A 51 -12.46 10.26 -2.10
CA PRO A 51 -11.17 9.61 -2.34
C PRO A 51 -11.02 8.25 -1.63
N GLN A 52 -10.23 7.38 -2.25
CA GLN A 52 -9.91 6.05 -1.70
C GLN A 52 -8.96 6.10 -0.50
N GLY A 53 -8.30 7.23 -0.28
CA GLY A 53 -7.39 7.47 0.82
C GLY A 53 -7.25 8.97 1.09
N PHE A 54 -6.80 9.28 2.30
CA PHE A 54 -6.55 10.62 2.79
C PHE A 54 -5.17 10.70 3.43
N THR A 55 -4.61 11.91 3.46
CA THR A 55 -3.44 12.25 4.25
C THR A 55 -3.89 13.09 5.44
N PHE A 56 -3.54 12.65 6.65
CA PHE A 56 -3.67 13.44 7.86
C PHE A 56 -2.56 14.48 7.95
N LEU A 57 -2.89 15.74 8.19
CA LEU A 57 -1.93 16.82 8.42
C LEU A 57 -2.40 17.73 9.55
N GLU A 58 -1.45 18.25 10.34
CA GLU A 58 -1.70 19.31 11.31
C GLU A 58 -1.26 20.67 10.73
N GLN A 59 -2.18 21.64 10.72
CA GLN A 59 -1.92 22.98 10.21
C GLN A 59 -2.49 24.01 11.17
N ASN A 60 -1.64 24.93 11.65
CA ASN A 60 -2.03 26.03 12.55
C ASN A 60 -2.77 25.55 13.82
N GLY A 61 -2.35 24.42 14.39
CA GLY A 61 -2.97 23.84 15.59
C GLY A 61 -4.32 23.16 15.36
N LYS A 62 -4.69 22.92 14.10
CA LYS A 62 -5.88 22.14 13.70
C LYS A 62 -5.45 20.91 12.92
N SER A 63 -6.21 19.83 13.06
CA SER A 63 -5.98 18.59 12.32
C SER A 63 -6.94 18.47 11.16
N PHE A 64 -6.45 18.02 10.01
CA PHE A 64 -7.21 17.89 8.79
C PHE A 64 -6.94 16.57 8.09
N LEU A 65 -7.92 16.12 7.30
CA LEU A 65 -7.75 15.06 6.32
C LEU A 65 -7.85 15.66 4.92
N PHE A 66 -6.84 15.40 4.08
CA PHE A 66 -6.80 15.83 2.70
C PHE A 66 -6.87 14.63 1.76
N GLY A 67 -7.74 14.69 0.76
CA GLY A 67 -7.87 13.61 -0.22
C GLY A 67 -8.08 14.17 -1.62
N VAL A 68 -7.54 13.49 -2.62
CA VAL A 68 -7.69 13.86 -4.04
C VAL A 68 -8.40 12.75 -4.78
N ILE A 69 -9.41 13.11 -5.57
CA ILE A 69 -10.06 12.21 -6.53
C ILE A 69 -10.28 12.97 -7.85
N GLY A 70 -9.83 12.36 -8.95
CA GLY A 70 -9.77 13.06 -10.23
C GLY A 70 -8.87 14.29 -10.14
N ARG A 71 -9.46 15.47 -10.34
CA ARG A 71 -8.78 16.77 -10.27
C ARG A 71 -9.38 17.67 -9.20
N ARG A 72 -9.91 17.08 -8.13
CA ARG A 72 -10.49 17.81 -7.00
C ARG A 72 -9.88 17.33 -5.70
N MET A 73 -9.37 18.26 -4.90
CA MET A 73 -8.98 18.04 -3.52
C MET A 73 -10.14 18.34 -2.59
N TYR A 74 -10.23 17.56 -1.53
CA TYR A 74 -11.13 17.74 -0.41
C TYR A 74 -10.32 17.95 0.86
N GLN A 75 -10.74 18.91 1.67
CA GLN A 75 -10.19 19.17 3.00
C GLN A 75 -11.28 18.99 4.06
N TYR A 76 -11.06 18.07 4.98
CA TYR A 76 -11.97 17.78 6.08
C TYR A 76 -11.35 18.17 7.42
N SER A 77 -12.18 18.67 8.32
CA SER A 77 -11.81 18.82 9.73
C SER A 77 -11.71 17.45 10.39
N TYR A 78 -10.66 17.21 11.18
CA TYR A 78 -10.50 15.99 11.95
C TYR A 78 -10.56 16.28 13.47
N PRO A 79 -11.27 15.46 14.28
CA PRO A 79 -12.02 14.26 13.91
C PRO A 79 -13.48 14.51 13.54
N SER A 80 -13.93 15.77 13.43
CA SER A 80 -15.36 16.08 13.20
C SER A 80 -15.90 15.58 11.86
N GLY A 81 -15.06 15.40 10.84
CA GLY A 81 -15.46 14.91 9.53
C GLY A 81 -16.25 15.92 8.67
N LYS A 82 -16.34 17.17 9.13
CA LYS A 82 -16.99 18.25 8.40
C LYS A 82 -16.13 18.71 7.23
N LEU A 83 -16.74 18.85 6.06
CA LEU A 83 -16.06 19.37 4.86
C LEU A 83 -15.76 20.86 5.05
N GLU A 84 -14.48 21.23 5.01
CA GLU A 84 -14.02 22.61 5.20
C GLU A 84 -13.77 23.33 3.87
N GLY A 85 -13.40 22.58 2.83
CA GLY A 85 -13.15 23.17 1.52
C GLY A 85 -12.87 22.15 0.43
N THR A 86 -12.96 22.62 -0.81
CA THR A 86 -12.57 21.89 -2.00
C THR A 86 -11.75 22.80 -2.91
N VAL A 87 -10.85 22.20 -3.68
CA VAL A 87 -10.03 22.90 -4.68
C VAL A 87 -10.00 22.06 -5.94
N ASP A 88 -10.40 22.66 -7.05
CA ASP A 88 -10.32 22.04 -8.38
C ASP A 88 -8.99 22.43 -9.04
N PHE A 89 -8.31 21.47 -9.66
CA PHE A 89 -7.06 21.68 -10.38
C PHE A 89 -7.32 21.82 -11.89
N GLU A 90 -6.69 22.82 -12.48
CA GLU A 90 -6.78 23.10 -13.91
C GLU A 90 -6.07 22.02 -14.74
N ILE A 91 -6.55 21.78 -15.95
CA ILE A 91 -5.90 20.85 -16.90
C ILE A 91 -4.77 21.56 -17.64
N GLU A 92 -5.04 22.77 -18.11
CA GLU A 92 -4.18 23.56 -18.99
C GLU A 92 -3.78 24.89 -18.32
N GLY A 93 -2.89 25.63 -18.98
CA GLY A 93 -2.39 26.91 -18.50
C GLY A 93 -1.18 26.80 -17.56
N PRO A 94 -0.72 27.93 -17.00
CA PRO A 94 0.49 27.95 -16.15
C PRO A 94 0.35 27.03 -14.93
N ASP A 95 -0.85 26.96 -14.35
CA ASP A 95 -1.19 26.15 -13.19
C ASP A 95 -1.83 24.79 -13.54
N GLY A 96 -1.83 24.39 -14.81
CA GLY A 96 -2.45 23.14 -15.26
C GLY A 96 -1.67 21.89 -14.84
N ILE A 97 -2.33 20.90 -14.25
CA ILE A 97 -1.70 19.64 -13.80
C ILE A 97 -1.70 18.53 -14.86
N GLY A 98 -2.14 18.83 -16.09
CA GLY A 98 -2.17 17.89 -17.22
C GLY A 98 -3.50 17.14 -17.38
N GLY A 99 -3.64 16.48 -18.53
CA GLY A 99 -4.88 15.80 -18.92
C GLY A 99 -5.07 14.44 -18.25
N PHE A 100 -3.97 13.76 -17.97
CA PHE A 100 -3.93 12.44 -17.36
C PHE A 100 -3.07 12.47 -16.09
N VAL A 101 -3.64 12.00 -14.97
CA VAL A 101 -2.96 11.90 -13.68
C VAL A 101 -2.94 10.44 -13.25
N SER A 102 -1.75 9.85 -13.15
CA SER A 102 -1.58 8.44 -12.72
C SER A 102 -1.33 8.29 -11.23
N GLY A 103 -1.26 9.39 -10.50
CA GLY A 103 -1.14 9.38 -9.06
C GLY A 103 -0.94 10.75 -8.43
N SER A 104 -1.19 10.82 -7.13
CA SER A 104 -0.91 12.00 -6.31
C SER A 104 -0.31 11.62 -4.97
N LEU A 105 0.46 12.54 -4.38
CA LEU A 105 0.99 12.47 -3.02
C LEU A 105 0.76 13.82 -2.36
N ILE A 106 0.02 13.82 -1.25
CA ILE A 106 -0.23 15.01 -0.43
C ILE A 106 0.77 15.02 0.72
N THR A 107 1.44 16.15 0.92
CA THR A 107 2.47 16.38 1.95
C THR A 107 2.26 17.75 2.58
N GLU A 108 2.97 18.06 3.67
CA GLU A 108 2.98 19.42 4.23
C GLU A 108 3.45 20.50 3.25
N ASP A 109 4.32 20.14 2.31
CA ASP A 109 4.88 21.04 1.30
C ASP A 109 3.96 21.22 0.08
N GLY A 110 2.80 20.56 0.06
CA GLY A 110 1.83 20.60 -1.04
C GLY A 110 1.61 19.24 -1.68
N ILE A 111 1.19 19.23 -2.93
CA ILE A 111 0.73 18.04 -3.64
C ILE A 111 1.60 17.75 -4.85
N PHE A 112 2.10 16.53 -4.96
CA PHE A 112 2.83 16.05 -6.12
C PHE A 112 1.92 15.19 -6.99
N PHE A 113 1.83 15.50 -8.28
CA PHE A 113 1.05 14.77 -9.27
C PHE A 113 1.98 14.13 -10.30
N ILE A 114 1.76 12.84 -10.60
CA ILE A 114 2.37 12.21 -11.78
C ILE A 114 1.50 12.55 -12.99
N SER A 115 1.99 13.49 -13.82
CA SER A 115 1.24 14.13 -14.90
C SER A 115 1.69 13.61 -16.27
N ASP A 116 0.72 13.16 -17.07
CA ASP A 116 0.83 12.75 -18.47
C ASP A 116 1.95 11.73 -18.76
N GLN A 117 2.42 11.00 -17.74
CA GLN A 117 3.64 10.17 -17.80
C GLN A 117 4.87 10.94 -18.31
N LYS A 118 4.94 12.24 -18.03
CA LYS A 118 6.03 13.14 -18.46
C LYS A 118 6.72 13.85 -17.32
N ALA A 119 5.96 14.28 -16.31
CA ALA A 119 6.49 15.10 -15.24
C ALA A 119 5.82 14.82 -13.89
N ILE A 120 6.55 15.13 -12.82
CA ILE A 120 5.97 15.42 -11.52
C ILE A 120 5.61 16.91 -11.48
N VAL A 121 4.34 17.22 -11.25
CA VAL A 121 3.85 18.58 -11.02
C VAL A 121 3.64 18.78 -9.53
N HIS A 122 4.31 19.76 -8.94
CA HIS A 122 4.16 20.11 -7.52
C HIS A 122 3.31 21.36 -7.39
N THR A 123 2.22 21.29 -6.63
CA THR A 123 1.30 22.39 -6.38
C THR A 123 1.22 22.72 -4.90
N ASP A 124 0.78 23.94 -4.59
CA ASP A 124 0.22 24.23 -3.27
C ASP A 124 -1.19 23.64 -3.10
N PHE A 125 -1.78 23.85 -1.93
CA PHE A 125 -3.15 23.42 -1.61
C PHE A 125 -4.24 24.26 -2.29
N HIS A 126 -3.88 25.34 -2.99
CA HIS A 126 -4.80 26.23 -3.70
C HIS A 126 -4.79 26.00 -5.23
N GLY A 127 -4.04 25.01 -5.70
CA GLY A 127 -3.96 24.65 -7.11
C GLY A 127 -2.91 25.42 -7.90
N LYS A 128 -2.10 26.26 -7.26
CA LYS A 128 -1.00 26.95 -7.93
C LYS A 128 0.16 26.00 -8.14
N VAL A 129 0.68 25.93 -9.36
CA VAL A 129 1.88 25.14 -9.67
C VAL A 129 3.10 25.88 -9.14
N LEU A 130 3.86 25.19 -8.28
CA LEU A 130 5.11 25.68 -7.72
C LEU A 130 6.28 25.27 -8.61
N ASP A 131 6.32 23.99 -9.00
CA ASP A 131 7.42 23.41 -9.75
C ASP A 131 6.94 22.28 -10.69
N ARG A 132 7.75 22.01 -11.72
CA ARG A 132 7.57 20.88 -12.65
C ARG A 132 8.91 20.18 -12.83
N PHE A 133 8.93 18.88 -12.57
CA PHE A 133 10.13 18.05 -12.69
C PHE A 133 9.88 17.00 -13.77
N PRO A 134 10.73 16.86 -14.80
CA PRO A 134 10.64 15.74 -15.72
C PRO A 134 10.68 14.41 -14.96
N LEU A 135 10.02 13.36 -15.46
CA LEU A 135 10.17 12.03 -14.86
C LEU A 135 11.57 11.45 -15.16
N PRO A 136 12.08 10.52 -14.32
CA PRO A 136 13.33 9.82 -14.60
C PRO A 136 13.30 9.14 -15.98
N ASN A 137 14.43 9.20 -16.69
CA ASN A 137 14.61 8.45 -17.93
C ASN A 137 14.79 6.97 -17.61
N VAL A 138 14.13 6.10 -18.36
CA VAL A 138 14.20 4.65 -18.20
C VAL A 138 14.78 4.01 -19.47
N PRO A 139 15.61 2.96 -19.37
CA PRO A 139 16.18 2.27 -20.52
C PRO A 139 15.13 1.75 -21.52
N GLU A 140 15.48 1.71 -22.82
CA GLU A 140 14.59 1.26 -23.89
C GLU A 140 14.06 -0.18 -23.71
N GLU A 141 14.84 -1.05 -23.06
CA GLU A 141 14.46 -2.43 -22.71
C GLU A 141 13.21 -2.52 -21.84
N ARG A 142 12.85 -1.43 -21.13
CA ARG A 142 11.60 -1.35 -20.35
C ARG A 142 10.36 -1.31 -21.24
N LEU A 143 10.50 -1.04 -22.54
CA LEU A 143 9.47 -0.90 -23.57
C LEU A 143 8.50 0.29 -23.36
N ALA A 144 7.91 0.41 -22.17
CA ALA A 144 6.97 1.48 -21.83
C ALA A 144 6.98 1.77 -20.34
N VAL A 145 7.41 2.98 -19.96
CA VAL A 145 7.42 3.45 -18.57
C VAL A 145 6.00 3.71 -18.09
N ASN A 146 5.72 3.39 -16.83
CA ASN A 146 4.44 3.67 -16.21
C ASN A 146 4.62 3.96 -14.72
N PHE A 147 4.99 5.22 -14.43
CA PHE A 147 5.03 5.72 -13.06
C PHE A 147 3.60 5.88 -12.54
N SER A 148 3.27 5.15 -11.48
CA SER A 148 1.88 5.04 -11.03
C SER A 148 1.78 4.77 -9.54
N VAL A 149 0.73 5.33 -8.92
CA VAL A 149 0.36 4.98 -7.53
C VAL A 149 -0.78 3.96 -7.45
N VAL A 150 -1.18 3.42 -8.59
CA VAL A 150 -2.25 2.43 -8.68
C VAL A 150 -1.79 1.10 -8.09
N ASN A 151 -2.74 0.26 -7.66
CA ASN A 151 -2.50 -1.05 -7.05
C ASN A 151 -1.65 -1.01 -5.79
N GLY A 152 -1.75 0.10 -5.04
CA GLY A 152 -1.09 0.29 -3.76
C GLY A 152 0.40 0.57 -3.85
N ASN A 153 0.90 0.91 -5.03
CA ASN A 153 2.20 1.57 -5.18
C ASN A 153 2.08 2.98 -4.57
N ARG A 154 2.87 3.33 -3.57
CA ARG A 154 2.77 4.65 -2.93
C ARG A 154 4.00 5.48 -3.22
N MET A 155 3.79 6.74 -3.62
CA MET A 155 4.87 7.72 -3.59
C MET A 155 5.23 8.05 -2.15
N HIS A 156 6.48 8.42 -1.93
CA HIS A 156 6.96 8.99 -0.68
C HIS A 156 7.83 10.21 -0.97
N TYR A 157 7.81 11.21 -0.09
CA TYR A 157 8.61 12.43 -0.20
C TYR A 157 9.46 12.63 1.05
N ASP A 158 10.78 12.65 0.87
CA ASP A 158 11.75 13.06 1.87
C ASP A 158 12.00 14.57 1.69
N LYS A 159 11.44 15.36 2.60
CA LYS A 159 11.51 16.83 2.59
C LYS A 159 12.95 17.33 2.72
N GLU A 160 13.73 16.73 3.63
CA GLU A 160 15.09 17.16 3.93
C GLU A 160 16.04 16.94 2.75
N LYS A 161 15.84 15.81 2.03
CA LYS A 161 16.62 15.50 0.82
C LYS A 161 16.00 16.07 -0.46
N ARG A 162 14.77 16.59 -0.40
CA ARG A 162 13.95 16.97 -1.56
C ARG A 162 13.87 15.82 -2.59
N GLN A 163 13.54 14.63 -2.11
CA GLN A 163 13.61 13.41 -2.88
C GLN A 163 12.27 12.69 -2.91
N LEU A 164 11.84 12.22 -4.08
CA LEU A 164 10.69 11.34 -4.21
C LEU A 164 11.11 9.88 -4.32
N ILE A 165 10.23 8.99 -3.89
CA ILE A 165 10.26 7.56 -4.22
C ILE A 165 9.07 7.29 -5.13
N LEU A 166 9.33 6.74 -6.32
CA LEU A 166 8.35 6.50 -7.37
C LEU A 166 8.44 5.04 -7.83
N ALA A 167 7.30 4.40 -8.08
CA ALA A 167 7.27 3.05 -8.66
C ALA A 167 6.98 3.14 -10.17
N ASP A 168 7.80 2.48 -10.97
CA ASP A 168 7.56 2.19 -12.38
C ASP A 168 6.93 0.81 -12.51
N VAL A 169 5.62 0.75 -12.70
CA VAL A 169 4.87 -0.51 -12.65
C VAL A 169 4.58 -0.96 -14.08
N PRO A 170 4.87 -2.20 -14.49
CA PRO A 170 4.48 -2.65 -15.82
C PRO A 170 2.97 -2.54 -15.98
N PHE A 171 2.46 -2.05 -17.11
CA PHE A 171 1.00 -2.07 -17.34
C PHE A 171 0.50 -3.51 -17.48
N VAL A 172 1.31 -4.35 -18.12
CA VAL A 172 1.21 -5.81 -18.21
C VAL A 172 2.64 -6.34 -18.26
N LEU A 173 2.92 -7.40 -17.50
CA LEU A 173 4.25 -8.00 -17.53
C LEU A 173 4.48 -8.76 -18.84
N LYS A 174 5.50 -8.36 -19.60
CA LYS A 174 5.94 -9.04 -20.82
C LYS A 174 7.22 -9.83 -20.56
N GLU A 175 7.46 -10.85 -21.37
CA GLU A 175 8.68 -11.66 -21.30
C GLU A 175 9.98 -10.82 -21.29
N PRO A 176 10.17 -9.79 -22.15
CA PRO A 176 11.38 -8.97 -22.12
C PRO A 176 11.58 -8.23 -20.79
N ASN A 177 10.50 -7.94 -20.07
CA ASN A 177 10.57 -7.22 -18.80
C ASN A 177 11.11 -8.08 -17.64
N MET A 178 11.20 -9.41 -17.78
CA MET A 178 11.73 -10.26 -16.71
C MET A 178 13.20 -10.01 -16.40
N ALA A 179 13.98 -9.51 -17.38
CA ALA A 179 15.38 -9.15 -17.18
C ALA A 179 15.54 -7.77 -16.54
N TYR A 180 14.51 -6.92 -16.61
CA TYR A 180 14.53 -5.56 -16.06
C TYR A 180 14.43 -5.58 -14.54
N GLN A 181 15.21 -4.73 -13.87
CA GLN A 181 15.29 -4.71 -12.41
C GLN A 181 14.94 -3.34 -11.79
N ASP A 182 15.00 -2.26 -12.55
CA ASP A 182 14.93 -0.88 -12.04
C ASP A 182 13.47 -0.41 -11.85
N TRP A 183 12.73 -1.12 -11.01
CA TRP A 183 11.29 -0.94 -10.85
C TRP A 183 10.91 0.22 -9.92
N VAL A 184 11.77 0.60 -8.99
CA VAL A 184 11.51 1.71 -8.07
C VAL A 184 12.61 2.74 -8.22
N TRP A 185 12.28 4.02 -8.09
CA TRP A 185 13.18 5.13 -8.35
C TRP A 185 13.23 6.08 -7.17
N ARG A 186 14.44 6.38 -6.71
CA ARG A 186 14.74 7.48 -5.80
C ARG A 186 15.11 8.68 -6.66
N TYR A 187 14.26 9.71 -6.66
CA TYR A 187 14.35 10.84 -7.57
C TYR A 187 14.68 12.14 -6.83
N ASP A 188 15.89 12.66 -7.04
CA ASP A 188 16.35 13.95 -6.51
C ASP A 188 15.73 15.10 -7.32
N LEU A 189 14.83 15.86 -6.70
CA LEU A 189 14.12 16.96 -7.35
C LEU A 189 15.00 18.20 -7.58
N LYS A 190 16.13 18.31 -6.88
CA LYS A 190 17.05 19.46 -7.01
C LYS A 190 17.90 19.33 -8.26
N ASN A 191 18.41 18.13 -8.54
CA ASN A 191 19.37 17.90 -9.63
C ASN A 191 18.76 17.12 -10.80
N GLY A 192 17.55 16.57 -10.65
CA GLY A 192 16.87 15.78 -11.67
C GLY A 192 17.49 14.40 -11.89
N ILE A 193 18.13 13.83 -10.86
CA ILE A 193 18.82 12.54 -10.95
C ILE A 193 17.94 11.46 -10.33
N GLY A 194 17.67 10.41 -11.09
CA GLY A 194 16.98 9.19 -10.62
C GLY A 194 17.97 8.07 -10.35
N GLU A 195 17.93 7.51 -9.15
CA GLU A 195 18.68 6.31 -8.77
C GLU A 195 17.71 5.14 -8.63
N PRO A 196 17.95 4.01 -9.31
CA PRO A 196 17.06 2.86 -9.21
C PRO A 196 17.24 2.12 -7.89
N ILE A 197 16.14 1.55 -7.43
CA ILE A 197 16.06 0.56 -6.35
C ILE A 197 15.61 -0.73 -7.03
N SER A 198 16.60 -1.59 -7.24
CA SER A 198 16.45 -2.70 -8.18
C SER A 198 16.03 -4.01 -7.50
N PHE A 199 15.15 -4.76 -8.15
CA PHE A 199 14.81 -6.13 -7.77
C PHE A 199 14.37 -6.95 -8.98
N SER A 200 14.51 -8.27 -8.91
CA SER A 200 14.05 -9.17 -9.97
C SER A 200 12.69 -9.74 -9.66
N TYR A 201 11.89 -9.95 -10.70
CA TYR A 201 10.69 -10.77 -10.60
C TYR A 201 11.05 -12.24 -10.32
N PRO A 202 10.29 -12.95 -9.47
CA PRO A 202 10.47 -14.40 -9.29
C PRO A 202 10.24 -15.18 -10.59
N GLU A 203 10.98 -16.27 -10.81
CA GLU A 203 10.91 -17.06 -12.07
C GLU A 203 9.50 -17.59 -12.40
N ILE A 204 8.68 -17.82 -11.38
CA ILE A 204 7.29 -18.29 -11.54
C ILE A 204 6.43 -17.33 -12.38
N TYR A 205 6.81 -16.05 -12.49
CA TYR A 205 6.09 -15.05 -13.29
C TYR A 205 6.17 -15.29 -14.79
N SER A 206 7.06 -16.18 -15.25
CA SER A 206 7.04 -16.67 -16.64
C SER A 206 5.72 -17.32 -17.02
N ALA A 207 5.03 -17.93 -16.05
CA ALA A 207 3.69 -18.47 -16.25
C ALA A 207 2.62 -17.39 -16.34
N TYR A 208 2.90 -16.12 -15.99
CA TYR A 208 1.92 -15.04 -15.84
C TYR A 208 2.14 -13.84 -16.77
N TYR A 209 2.94 -13.99 -17.83
CA TYR A 209 3.00 -12.98 -18.88
C TYR A 209 1.62 -12.69 -19.47
N ASP A 210 1.44 -11.45 -19.90
CA ASP A 210 0.22 -10.93 -20.52
C ASP A 210 -1.02 -10.86 -19.62
N ASP A 211 -0.86 -11.22 -18.35
CA ASP A 211 -1.94 -11.16 -17.36
C ASP A 211 -2.15 -9.72 -16.88
N PRO A 212 -3.40 -9.22 -16.87
CA PRO A 212 -3.69 -7.84 -16.47
C PRO A 212 -3.49 -7.55 -14.98
N GLU A 213 -3.36 -8.57 -14.14
CA GLU A 213 -3.35 -8.38 -12.68
C GLU A 213 -2.24 -9.17 -11.98
N LEU A 214 -1.97 -10.39 -12.43
CA LEU A 214 -1.02 -11.29 -11.79
C LEU A 214 0.44 -11.02 -12.19
N GLY A 215 0.67 -10.20 -13.21
CA GLY A 215 2.02 -9.75 -13.61
C GLY A 215 2.49 -8.48 -12.90
N LEU A 216 1.63 -7.81 -12.15
CA LEU A 216 1.92 -6.52 -11.51
C LEU A 216 2.67 -6.73 -10.18
N TYR A 217 3.17 -5.64 -9.58
CA TYR A 217 3.62 -5.62 -8.19
C TYR A 217 3.03 -4.42 -7.45
N SER A 218 3.13 -4.46 -6.14
CA SER A 218 2.82 -3.33 -5.26
C SER A 218 4.02 -3.01 -4.38
N HIS A 219 4.27 -1.72 -4.17
CA HIS A 219 5.40 -1.21 -3.41
C HIS A 219 4.97 -0.15 -2.39
N ILE A 220 5.46 -0.28 -1.16
CA ILE A 220 5.43 0.81 -0.18
C ILE A 220 6.83 1.06 0.38
N PHE A 221 7.07 2.30 0.75
CA PHE A 221 8.26 2.70 1.51
C PHE A 221 7.87 3.11 2.93
N LEU A 222 8.59 2.57 3.91
CA LEU A 222 8.46 2.91 5.32
C LEU A 222 9.69 3.71 5.74
N ASP A 223 9.52 5.02 5.88
CA ASP A 223 10.61 5.95 6.19
C ASP A 223 11.27 5.67 7.54
N MET A 224 10.46 5.39 8.57
CA MET A 224 10.94 5.13 9.93
C MET A 224 12.00 4.02 10.04
N GLU A 225 11.98 3.05 9.14
CA GLU A 225 12.94 1.93 9.10
C GLU A 225 13.79 1.94 7.81
N ASN A 226 13.58 2.92 6.91
CA ASN A 226 14.12 2.94 5.55
C ASN A 226 13.89 1.60 4.80
N LEU A 227 12.66 1.09 4.85
CA LEU A 227 12.30 -0.21 4.27
C LEU A 227 11.45 -0.06 3.01
N HIS A 228 11.84 -0.77 1.96
CA HIS A 228 11.03 -1.01 0.79
C HIS A 228 10.37 -2.39 0.92
N LEU A 229 9.04 -2.42 0.81
CA LEU A 229 8.25 -3.65 0.82
C LEU A 229 7.63 -3.86 -0.54
N VAL A 230 7.92 -4.99 -1.17
CA VAL A 230 7.39 -5.36 -2.49
C VAL A 230 6.56 -6.62 -2.36
N SER A 231 5.28 -6.51 -2.73
CA SER A 231 4.34 -7.63 -2.72
C SER A 231 3.95 -8.00 -4.14
N PHE A 232 4.18 -9.28 -4.41
CA PHE A 232 4.01 -9.96 -5.68
C PHE A 232 2.72 -10.81 -5.65
N PRO A 233 1.78 -10.64 -6.61
CA PRO A 233 0.46 -11.27 -6.60
C PRO A 233 0.42 -12.79 -6.45
N VAL A 234 1.37 -13.49 -7.06
CA VAL A 234 1.43 -14.97 -7.06
C VAL A 234 2.54 -15.52 -6.16
N THR A 235 3.06 -14.71 -5.23
CA THR A 235 4.17 -15.11 -4.35
C THR A 235 3.78 -15.03 -2.88
N ASP A 236 3.84 -16.17 -2.21
CA ASP A 236 3.59 -16.32 -0.78
C ASP A 236 4.55 -15.46 0.08
N SER A 237 5.71 -15.08 -0.44
CA SER A 237 6.67 -14.25 0.27
C SER A 237 6.54 -12.76 -0.06
N LEU A 238 6.87 -11.91 0.92
CA LEU A 238 7.07 -10.47 0.78
C LEU A 238 8.56 -10.20 0.59
N LEU A 239 8.92 -9.40 -0.40
CA LEU A 239 10.30 -8.94 -0.57
C LEU A 239 10.52 -7.68 0.27
N VAL A 240 11.56 -7.70 1.11
CA VAL A 240 11.95 -6.60 2.00
C VAL A 240 13.35 -6.15 1.62
N MET A 241 13.56 -4.84 1.45
CA MET A 241 14.86 -4.25 1.16
C MET A 241 15.12 -3.04 2.07
N ASP A 242 16.32 -2.95 2.63
CA ASP A 242 16.75 -1.89 3.56
C ASP A 242 17.84 -0.96 2.99
N GLY A 243 18.12 -1.09 1.69
CA GLY A 243 19.19 -0.40 0.96
C GLY A 243 20.58 -1.06 1.07
N LYS A 244 20.76 -2.05 1.96
CA LYS A 244 22.01 -2.82 2.10
C LYS A 244 21.83 -4.28 1.71
N SER A 245 20.65 -4.82 1.97
CA SER A 245 20.30 -6.22 1.78
C SER A 245 18.86 -6.36 1.29
N SER A 246 18.56 -7.52 0.73
CA SER A 246 17.21 -7.95 0.40
C SER A 246 16.92 -9.30 1.04
N LYS A 247 15.71 -9.48 1.56
CA LYS A 247 15.26 -10.75 2.14
C LYS A 247 13.81 -11.04 1.74
N TRP A 248 13.52 -12.32 1.56
CA TRP A 248 12.17 -12.81 1.34
C TRP A 248 11.60 -13.29 2.68
N ILE A 249 10.47 -12.70 3.08
CA ILE A 249 9.75 -13.03 4.30
C ILE A 249 8.55 -13.88 3.94
N ASN A 250 8.37 -15.02 4.62
CA ASN A 250 7.15 -15.80 4.47
C ASN A 250 5.94 -14.96 4.90
N SER A 251 5.00 -14.75 3.98
CA SER A 251 3.79 -13.96 4.22
C SER A 251 2.61 -14.63 3.52
N LYS A 252 2.53 -15.95 3.70
CA LYS A 252 1.55 -16.82 3.09
C LYS A 252 0.21 -16.73 3.81
N SER A 253 -0.89 -16.75 3.06
CA SER A 253 -2.23 -16.91 3.64
C SER A 253 -2.39 -18.29 4.29
N SER A 254 -3.09 -18.35 5.41
CA SER A 254 -3.46 -19.60 6.09
C SER A 254 -4.42 -20.45 5.27
N VAL A 255 -5.08 -19.88 4.24
CA VAL A 255 -5.95 -20.62 3.32
C VAL A 255 -5.26 -20.87 1.97
N PRO A 256 -5.58 -21.98 1.28
CA PRO A 256 -5.08 -22.22 -0.08
C PRO A 256 -5.54 -21.13 -1.05
N LEU A 257 -4.63 -20.68 -1.90
CA LEU A 257 -4.89 -19.69 -2.95
C LEU A 257 -4.87 -20.35 -4.33
N VAL A 258 -5.70 -19.85 -5.23
CA VAL A 258 -5.86 -20.33 -6.61
C VAL A 258 -5.49 -19.21 -7.57
N PHE A 259 -4.42 -19.38 -8.34
CA PHE A 259 -3.95 -18.35 -9.27
C PHE A 259 -4.37 -18.71 -10.70
N GLN A 260 -5.42 -18.07 -11.20
CA GLN A 260 -5.93 -18.28 -12.55
C GLN A 260 -5.64 -17.07 -13.43
N LYS A 261 -5.05 -17.32 -14.60
CA LYS A 261 -4.80 -16.24 -15.55
C LYS A 261 -6.10 -15.63 -16.06
N GLY A 262 -6.13 -14.31 -16.14
CA GLY A 262 -7.08 -13.57 -16.94
C GLY A 262 -6.83 -13.74 -18.44
N ARG A 263 -7.58 -12.98 -19.23
CA ARG A 263 -7.43 -12.90 -20.68
C ARG A 263 -7.19 -11.46 -21.10
N THR A 264 -6.31 -11.31 -22.08
CA THR A 264 -6.04 -10.05 -22.76
C THR A 264 -6.32 -10.28 -24.24
N GLU A 265 -7.38 -9.67 -24.77
CA GLU A 265 -7.85 -9.90 -26.14
C GLU A 265 -7.89 -8.58 -26.91
N GLN A 266 -7.37 -8.57 -28.13
CA GLN A 266 -7.57 -7.44 -29.04
C GLN A 266 -8.98 -7.52 -29.66
N ARG A 267 -9.77 -6.45 -29.49
CA ARG A 267 -11.10 -6.29 -30.11
C ARG A 267 -11.09 -5.03 -30.97
N GLY A 268 -10.77 -5.21 -32.24
CA GLY A 268 -10.57 -4.11 -33.19
C GLY A 268 -9.34 -3.28 -32.80
N GLU A 269 -9.55 -2.00 -32.53
CA GLU A 269 -8.50 -1.06 -32.12
C GLU A 269 -8.21 -1.06 -30.61
N TYR A 270 -9.01 -1.78 -29.81
CA TYR A 270 -8.91 -1.79 -28.36
C TYR A 270 -8.34 -3.10 -27.83
N MET A 271 -7.51 -3.01 -26.80
CA MET A 271 -7.13 -4.16 -25.97
C MET A 271 -8.14 -4.27 -24.82
N VAL A 272 -8.75 -5.44 -24.68
CA VAL A 272 -9.69 -5.75 -23.60
C VAL A 272 -8.99 -6.64 -22.58
N PHE A 273 -8.92 -6.15 -21.35
CA PHE A 273 -8.41 -6.86 -20.19
C PHE A 273 -9.59 -7.48 -19.44
N SER A 274 -9.60 -8.81 -19.33
CA SER A 274 -10.63 -9.59 -18.66
C SER A 274 -10.00 -10.46 -17.57
N PRO A 275 -9.85 -9.94 -16.35
CA PRO A 275 -9.29 -10.72 -15.26
C PRO A 275 -10.14 -11.94 -14.91
N SER A 276 -9.53 -12.97 -14.32
CA SER A 276 -10.30 -14.11 -13.79
C SER A 276 -10.97 -13.71 -12.47
N MET A 277 -12.29 -13.88 -12.39
CA MET A 277 -13.04 -13.63 -11.15
C MET A 277 -12.69 -14.62 -10.04
N GLU A 278 -12.21 -15.82 -10.40
CA GLU A 278 -11.88 -16.88 -9.45
C GLU A 278 -10.43 -16.80 -8.95
N THR A 279 -9.61 -15.86 -9.47
CA THR A 279 -8.21 -15.78 -9.06
C THR A 279 -8.05 -15.16 -7.67
N SER A 280 -7.32 -15.85 -6.83
CA SER A 280 -6.67 -15.29 -5.66
C SER A 280 -5.46 -14.45 -6.06
N ARG A 281 -5.00 -13.59 -5.15
CA ARG A 281 -3.79 -12.77 -5.30
C ARG A 281 -3.42 -12.07 -3.99
N TYR A 282 -2.13 -12.01 -3.73
CA TYR A 282 -1.59 -11.02 -2.81
C TYR A 282 -1.63 -9.64 -3.48
N LYS A 283 -1.85 -8.59 -2.69
CA LYS A 283 -1.87 -7.21 -3.20
C LYS A 283 -0.94 -6.36 -2.34
N TRP A 284 -1.32 -5.12 -2.05
CA TRP A 284 -0.48 -4.16 -1.35
C TRP A 284 -0.37 -4.43 0.16
N VAL A 285 0.60 -3.76 0.76
CA VAL A 285 0.81 -3.73 2.20
C VAL A 285 0.32 -2.38 2.73
N ILE A 286 -0.29 -2.39 3.90
CA ILE A 286 -0.69 -1.20 4.65
C ILE A 286 0.12 -1.18 5.95
N PHE A 287 0.55 0.01 6.37
CA PHE A 287 1.12 0.21 7.70
C PHE A 287 0.05 0.79 8.63
N GLU A 288 -0.19 0.10 9.75
CA GLU A 288 -1.05 0.54 10.84
C GLU A 288 -0.17 1.18 11.93
N PRO A 289 -0.17 2.52 12.06
CA PRO A 289 0.81 3.22 12.88
C PRO A 289 0.65 2.98 14.39
N MET A 290 -0.57 2.73 14.88
CA MET A 290 -0.81 2.65 16.33
C MET A 290 -0.24 1.36 16.93
N SER A 291 -0.46 0.24 16.24
CA SER A 291 -0.02 -1.11 16.64
C SER A 291 1.32 -1.48 15.99
N GLN A 292 1.84 -0.63 15.11
CA GLN A 292 3.05 -0.85 14.30
C GLN A 292 3.01 -2.18 13.55
N LEU A 293 1.88 -2.44 12.89
CA LEU A 293 1.66 -3.65 12.11
C LEU A 293 1.69 -3.37 10.62
N LEU A 294 2.19 -4.35 9.88
CA LEU A 294 2.08 -4.42 8.43
C LEU A 294 0.95 -5.37 8.08
N LEU A 295 -0.01 -4.88 7.30
CA LEU A 295 -1.19 -5.60 6.88
C LEU A 295 -1.05 -5.89 5.39
N ARG A 296 -0.67 -7.12 5.02
CA ARG A 296 -0.61 -7.52 3.60
C ARG A 296 -1.99 -7.96 3.15
N TYR A 297 -2.56 -7.23 2.20
CA TYR A 297 -3.87 -7.55 1.63
C TYR A 297 -3.80 -8.81 0.75
N VAL A 298 -4.75 -9.72 0.94
CA VAL A 298 -4.99 -10.89 0.09
C VAL A 298 -6.43 -10.86 -0.41
N ASP A 299 -6.61 -10.86 -1.71
CA ASP A 299 -7.89 -11.17 -2.35
C ASP A 299 -7.92 -12.69 -2.55
N ILE A 300 -8.77 -13.39 -1.80
CA ILE A 300 -8.75 -14.85 -1.76
C ILE A 300 -9.66 -15.40 -2.84
N GLU A 301 -10.90 -14.93 -2.90
CA GLU A 301 -11.88 -15.52 -3.81
C GLU A 301 -13.07 -14.58 -4.02
N THR A 302 -13.55 -14.54 -5.27
CA THR A 302 -14.86 -13.99 -5.61
C THR A 302 -15.73 -15.10 -6.21
N LYS A 303 -16.85 -15.41 -5.56
CA LYS A 303 -17.82 -16.44 -5.98
C LYS A 303 -19.15 -15.80 -6.35
N ILE A 304 -19.78 -16.29 -7.41
CA ILE A 304 -21.19 -16.03 -7.70
C ILE A 304 -22.00 -17.18 -7.13
N LEU A 305 -22.82 -16.90 -6.11
CA LEU A 305 -23.72 -17.87 -5.50
C LEU A 305 -24.89 -18.19 -6.44
N GLU A 306 -25.57 -19.32 -6.23
CA GLU A 306 -26.76 -19.71 -7.00
C GLU A 306 -27.86 -18.63 -6.99
N SER A 307 -27.92 -17.83 -5.93
CA SER A 307 -28.82 -16.68 -5.81
C SER A 307 -28.46 -15.49 -6.72
N GLY A 308 -27.37 -15.58 -7.49
CA GLY A 308 -26.78 -14.47 -8.25
C GLY A 308 -26.01 -13.46 -7.40
N ARG A 309 -25.98 -13.63 -6.07
CA ARG A 309 -25.21 -12.78 -5.17
C ARG A 309 -23.72 -13.09 -5.31
N VAL A 310 -22.91 -12.04 -5.31
CA VAL A 310 -21.46 -12.17 -5.29
C VAL A 310 -20.99 -12.21 -3.83
N GLN A 311 -20.24 -13.25 -3.48
CA GLN A 311 -19.57 -13.40 -2.19
C GLN A 311 -18.07 -13.23 -2.41
N ASN A 312 -17.45 -12.31 -1.66
CA ASN A 312 -16.02 -12.13 -1.69
C ASN A 312 -15.40 -12.54 -0.37
N LYS A 313 -14.23 -13.17 -0.44
CA LYS A 313 -13.40 -13.46 0.71
C LYS A 313 -12.05 -12.79 0.53
N SER A 314 -11.64 -12.06 1.54
CA SER A 314 -10.39 -11.32 1.58
C SER A 314 -9.76 -11.44 2.96
N SER A 315 -8.47 -11.14 3.07
CA SER A 315 -7.79 -11.10 4.36
C SER A 315 -6.65 -10.08 4.42
N PHE A 316 -6.24 -9.74 5.63
CA PHE A 316 -4.99 -9.07 5.94
C PHE A 316 -4.09 -10.01 6.73
N ILE A 317 -2.93 -10.36 6.17
CA ILE A 317 -1.88 -11.05 6.91
C ILE A 317 -1.13 -10.01 7.73
N LEU A 318 -1.02 -10.27 9.03
CA LEU A 318 -0.44 -9.37 10.02
C LEU A 318 1.02 -9.70 10.25
N HIS A 319 1.88 -8.70 10.11
CA HIS A 319 3.29 -8.79 10.50
C HIS A 319 3.65 -7.68 11.48
N LYS A 320 4.50 -8.00 12.44
CA LYS A 320 5.27 -6.99 13.19
C LYS A 320 6.33 -6.36 12.28
N LEU A 321 6.93 -5.25 12.71
CA LEU A 321 8.00 -4.58 11.98
C LEU A 321 9.29 -5.41 11.85
N ASP A 322 9.51 -6.37 12.75
CA ASP A 322 10.58 -7.37 12.63
C ASP A 322 10.26 -8.51 11.65
N PHE A 323 9.08 -8.47 11.04
CA PHE A 323 8.55 -9.43 10.08
C PHE A 323 8.12 -10.77 10.67
N GLU A 324 7.90 -10.85 11.98
CA GLU A 324 7.16 -11.96 12.56
C GLU A 324 5.69 -11.91 12.11
N THR A 325 5.20 -12.98 11.49
CA THR A 325 3.78 -13.14 11.15
C THR A 325 2.99 -13.54 12.39
N VAL A 326 2.00 -12.74 12.75
CA VAL A 326 1.25 -12.88 14.02
C VAL A 326 -0.21 -13.28 13.82
N GLY A 327 -0.72 -13.21 12.60
CA GLY A 327 -2.07 -13.67 12.30
C GLY A 327 -2.57 -13.30 10.93
N GLU A 328 -3.85 -13.57 10.70
CA GLU A 328 -4.59 -13.24 9.49
C GLU A 328 -6.03 -12.86 9.84
N LEU A 329 -6.46 -11.67 9.40
CA LEU A 329 -7.80 -11.14 9.63
C LEU A 329 -8.63 -11.24 8.36
N PHE A 330 -9.74 -11.97 8.41
CA PHE A 330 -10.62 -12.18 7.26
C PHE A 330 -11.71 -11.11 7.21
N PHE A 331 -12.14 -10.74 6.00
CA PHE A 331 -13.24 -9.81 5.79
C PHE A 331 -13.86 -9.99 4.40
N ASP A 332 -15.06 -9.41 4.23
CA ASP A 332 -15.71 -9.26 2.94
C ASP A 332 -15.33 -7.90 2.32
N ASN A 333 -14.55 -7.93 1.23
CA ASN A 333 -14.09 -6.72 0.54
C ASN A 333 -15.21 -5.99 -0.24
N ARG A 334 -16.45 -6.47 -0.18
CA ARG A 334 -17.66 -5.72 -0.60
C ARG A 334 -18.27 -4.89 0.52
N GLN A 335 -17.89 -5.15 1.77
CA GLN A 335 -18.36 -4.42 2.95
C GLN A 335 -17.29 -3.44 3.44
N ILE A 336 -16.03 -3.89 3.50
CA ILE A 336 -14.89 -3.07 3.93
C ILE A 336 -13.90 -2.99 2.77
N ALA A 337 -13.59 -1.79 2.31
CA ALA A 337 -12.58 -1.60 1.27
C ALA A 337 -11.20 -1.98 1.82
N PRO A 338 -10.34 -2.63 1.03
CA PRO A 338 -8.94 -2.89 1.40
C PRO A 338 -8.06 -1.63 1.29
N SER A 339 -8.64 -0.45 1.48
CA SER A 339 -8.06 0.88 1.33
C SER A 339 -8.58 1.80 2.44
N GLY A 340 -7.85 2.87 2.68
CA GLY A 340 -8.07 3.73 3.81
C GLY A 340 -6.93 4.69 4.06
N PHE A 341 -6.85 5.21 5.27
CA PHE A 341 -5.84 6.17 5.68
C PHE A 341 -5.40 6.00 7.12
N ALA A 342 -4.17 6.47 7.38
CA ALA A 342 -3.58 6.50 8.70
C ALA A 342 -3.81 7.87 9.34
N THR A 343 -4.04 7.85 10.65
CA THR A 343 -4.02 9.02 11.53
C THR A 343 -3.15 8.68 12.75
N PRO A 344 -2.82 9.64 13.63
CA PRO A 344 -2.19 9.33 14.91
C PRO A 344 -3.01 8.37 15.79
N ASP A 345 -4.33 8.32 15.57
CA ASP A 345 -5.26 7.50 16.33
C ASP A 345 -5.40 6.06 15.80
N GLY A 346 -4.81 5.77 14.63
CA GLY A 346 -4.83 4.46 13.98
C GLY A 346 -5.20 4.49 12.49
N PHE A 347 -5.30 3.31 11.89
CA PHE A 347 -5.73 3.16 10.49
C PHE A 347 -7.25 3.00 10.36
N TYR A 348 -7.83 3.78 9.44
CA TYR A 348 -9.25 3.81 9.11
C TYR A 348 -9.50 3.16 7.75
N PHE A 349 -10.33 2.11 7.70
CA PHE A 349 -10.77 1.45 6.47
C PHE A 349 -12.11 2.00 5.99
N LYS A 350 -12.27 2.21 4.68
CA LYS A 350 -13.53 2.68 4.11
C LYS A 350 -14.60 1.58 4.16
N LEU A 351 -15.82 1.91 4.57
CA LEU A 351 -16.99 1.06 4.39
C LEU A 351 -17.60 1.27 2.99
N LEU A 352 -17.99 0.19 2.34
CA LEU A 352 -18.53 0.17 0.97
C LEU A 352 -20.06 0.08 0.93
N SER A 353 -20.70 -0.07 2.08
CA SER A 353 -22.16 -0.06 2.24
C SER A 353 -22.55 1.13 3.11
N PRO A 354 -22.58 2.36 2.55
CA PRO A 354 -22.86 3.55 3.34
C PRO A 354 -24.28 3.53 3.88
N SER A 355 -24.49 4.02 5.10
CA SER A 355 -25.83 4.16 5.68
C SER A 355 -26.60 5.37 5.11
N SER A 356 -25.92 6.28 4.41
CA SER A 356 -26.47 7.54 3.90
C SER A 356 -25.79 7.99 2.60
N ASP A 357 -26.53 8.73 1.78
CA ASP A 357 -26.02 9.38 0.58
C ASP A 357 -25.21 10.67 0.87
N ASP A 358 -25.28 11.18 2.10
CA ASP A 358 -24.63 12.46 2.48
C ASP A 358 -23.26 12.28 3.14
N VAL A 359 -22.91 11.05 3.53
CA VAL A 359 -21.64 10.75 4.20
C VAL A 359 -21.00 9.49 3.66
N GLU A 360 -19.69 9.36 3.82
CA GLU A 360 -19.00 8.07 3.75
C GLU A 360 -18.42 7.71 5.11
N GLU A 361 -18.43 6.41 5.41
CA GLU A 361 -18.03 5.87 6.70
C GLU A 361 -16.66 5.20 6.62
N TYR A 362 -15.86 5.41 7.65
CA TYR A 362 -14.54 4.82 7.80
C TYR A 362 -14.39 4.22 9.19
N VAL A 363 -14.08 2.93 9.27
CA VAL A 363 -13.94 2.21 10.54
C VAL A 363 -12.48 2.12 10.94
N ARG A 364 -12.19 2.48 12.19
CA ARG A 364 -10.88 2.27 12.79
C ARG A 364 -10.81 0.88 13.38
N ILE A 365 -9.72 0.18 13.09
CA ILE A 365 -9.41 -1.09 13.74
C ILE A 365 -8.36 -0.90 14.84
N ARG A 366 -8.39 -1.76 15.85
CA ARG A 366 -7.31 -1.85 16.85
C ARG A 366 -7.00 -3.30 17.16
N VAL A 367 -5.87 -3.77 16.67
CA VAL A 367 -5.39 -5.14 16.94
C VAL A 367 -4.44 -5.09 18.14
N VAL A 368 -4.87 -5.62 19.28
CA VAL A 368 -4.01 -5.77 20.46
C VAL A 368 -3.42 -7.18 20.42
N LEU A 369 -2.11 -7.27 20.23
CA LEU A 369 -1.37 -8.52 20.33
C LEU A 369 -0.88 -8.66 21.77
N GLU A 370 -1.27 -9.74 22.45
CA GLU A 370 -0.87 -10.05 23.84
C GLU A 370 0.58 -10.56 23.97
#